data_AF-A0A9P5RMG9-F1
#
_entry.id   AF-A0A9P5RMG9-F1
#
_cell.length_a   1.000
_cell.length_b   1.000
_cell.length_c   1.000
_cell.angle_alpha   90.00
_cell.angle_beta   90.00
_cell.angle_gamma   90.00
#
_symmetry.space_group_name_H-M   'P 1'
#
loop_
_entity.id
_entity.type
_entity.pdbx_description
1 polymer ?
#
loop_
_entity_poly.entity_id
_entity_poly.type
_entity_poly.pdbx_seq_one_letter_code
_entity_poly.pdbx_strand_id
1 'polypeptide(L)'
;MPDIGRYLPLVRRFKALSCVIFVLDRELGDDDVDLEELTPRQRTVLNQLREGHARNLDQMLVFAQEHRQHHPGVLQRVEFLRSTSNSPECPKQYELQLHRLLPPLIDPVYIYLDNLTRFVAKVKETNLSVVKVIEPSRYRSGDWDLSRLLAETSFLHRCRSLEKIVLSFVNKDVKIEAYWPLDVLDSQDISELAIGNSNLYWDLLLLSTLDVQCRRRRLRFYPDLLFRCRQLNSIALHDDRRDYSLHEVIHYQPFDLPQVGHLDLQGTPAISLHPDSLKTTTQLTRLSLGKSCSPEQPFIPPVERFDELDQDGETNNGDVMDNNTTTTSPGPSSPRRPIWTWDWDLPELVSLKFASKFAFQFQFRMLHRTPSLMFLSIILKSELGLHKGRITL
;
A
#
# COMPACT_ATOMS: atom_id res chain seq x y z
N MET A 1 8.63 13.73 35.97
CA MET A 1 8.32 14.32 34.66
C MET A 1 8.62 15.80 34.68
N PRO A 2 9.34 16.33 33.68
CA PRO A 2 9.44 17.76 33.49
C PRO A 2 8.03 18.30 33.18
N ASP A 3 7.46 19.04 34.13
CA ASP A 3 6.20 19.77 33.99
C ASP A 3 6.38 20.84 32.90
N ILE A 4 5.99 20.53 31.66
CA ILE A 4 6.05 21.50 30.54
C ILE A 4 5.20 22.74 30.85
N GLY A 5 4.17 22.59 31.70
CA GLY A 5 3.35 23.66 32.25
C GLY A 5 4.16 24.79 32.89
N ARG A 6 5.30 24.48 33.52
CA ARG A 6 6.18 25.50 34.14
C ARG A 6 6.78 26.48 33.13
N TYR A 7 6.84 26.12 31.85
CA TYR A 7 7.37 26.96 30.79
C TYR A 7 6.30 27.81 30.09
N LEU A 8 5.01 27.56 30.32
CA LEU A 8 3.92 28.31 29.70
C LEU A 8 4.04 29.84 29.92
N PRO A 9 4.35 30.35 31.14
CA PRO A 9 4.53 31.79 31.34
C PRO A 9 5.73 32.39 30.58
N LEU A 10 6.67 31.55 30.14
CA LEU A 10 7.89 31.97 29.44
C LEU A 10 7.74 31.96 27.91
N VAL A 11 6.65 31.40 27.37
CA VAL A 11 6.42 31.23 25.92
C VAL A 11 6.61 32.54 25.13
N ARG A 12 6.15 33.67 25.67
CA ARG A 12 6.32 35.01 25.06
C ARG A 12 7.78 35.42 24.84
N ARG A 13 8.72 34.83 25.59
CA ARG A 13 10.15 35.11 25.49
C ARG A 13 10.84 34.28 24.40
N PHE A 14 10.21 33.21 23.93
CA PHE A 14 10.79 32.26 22.97
C PHE A 14 10.64 32.69 21.50
N LYS A 15 11.03 33.93 21.17
CA LYS A 15 10.86 34.54 19.83
C LYS A 15 11.62 33.84 18.70
N ALA A 16 12.64 33.05 19.03
CA ALA A 16 13.49 32.34 18.07
C ALA A 16 13.35 30.81 18.17
N LEU A 17 12.40 30.31 18.97
CA LEU A 17 12.21 28.88 19.16
C LEU A 17 11.50 28.26 17.94
N SER A 18 12.30 27.75 17.01
CA SER A 18 11.81 27.16 15.76
C SER A 18 11.58 25.64 15.85
N CYS A 19 12.17 24.99 16.85
CA CYS A 19 12.08 23.55 17.04
C CYS A 19 11.85 23.21 18.52
N VAL A 20 10.90 22.32 18.79
CA VAL A 20 10.66 21.76 20.12
C VAL A 20 10.73 20.25 20.03
N ILE A 21 11.57 19.64 20.86
CA ILE A 21 11.67 18.19 20.96
C ILE A 21 11.10 17.80 22.32
N PHE A 22 9.98 17.09 22.31
CA PHE A 22 9.38 16.55 23.51
C PHE A 22 9.96 15.17 23.77
N VAL A 23 10.52 15.01 24.97
CA VAL A 23 10.97 13.71 25.47
C VAL A 23 9.88 13.23 26.43
N LEU A 24 9.15 12.20 26.02
CA LEU A 24 8.25 11.51 26.93
C LEU A 24 9.10 10.60 27.81
N ASP A 25 9.03 10.80 29.13
CA ASP A 25 9.65 9.87 30.08
C ASP A 25 9.09 8.46 29.86
N ARG A 26 9.87 7.41 30.18
CA ARG A 26 9.45 6.00 30.01
C ARG A 26 8.06 5.77 30.59
N GLU A 27 7.20 5.16 29.78
CA GLU A 27 5.85 4.77 30.20
C GLU A 27 5.84 3.59 31.19
N LEU A 28 4.71 3.52 31.89
CA LEU A 28 4.11 2.29 32.40
C LEU A 28 3.65 1.50 31.18
N GLY A 29 4.33 0.40 30.86
CA GLY A 29 4.00 -0.41 29.69
C GLY A 29 2.54 -0.88 29.78
N ASP A 30 1.68 -0.33 28.93
CA ASP A 30 0.23 -0.58 28.98
C ASP A 30 -0.19 -1.83 28.19
N ASP A 31 0.67 -2.34 27.31
CA ASP A 31 0.29 -3.45 26.42
C ASP A 31 0.47 -4.84 27.04
N ASP A 32 1.26 -4.98 28.13
CA ASP A 32 1.57 -6.28 28.76
C ASP A 32 1.08 -6.42 30.21
N VAL A 33 0.48 -5.37 30.80
CA VAL A 33 0.00 -5.44 32.19
C VAL A 33 -1.44 -5.93 32.19
N ASP A 34 -1.65 -7.16 32.65
CA ASP A 34 -2.98 -7.69 32.90
C ASP A 34 -3.68 -6.86 34.00
N LEU A 35 -4.66 -6.05 33.58
CA LEU A 35 -5.42 -5.17 34.48
C LEU A 35 -6.23 -5.95 35.52
N GLU A 36 -6.50 -7.24 35.27
CA GLU A 36 -7.21 -8.13 36.19
C GLU A 36 -6.31 -8.61 37.33
N GLU A 37 -5.00 -8.71 37.11
CA GLU A 37 -4.03 -9.11 38.13
C GLU A 37 -3.63 -7.98 39.09
N LEU A 38 -3.96 -6.72 38.75
CA LEU A 38 -3.59 -5.56 39.57
C LEU A 38 -4.43 -5.46 40.84
N THR A 39 -3.75 -5.33 41.99
CA THR A 39 -4.39 -4.94 43.25
C THR A 39 -5.07 -3.57 43.12
N PRO A 40 -6.11 -3.26 43.92
CA PRO A 40 -6.77 -1.95 43.88
C PRO A 40 -5.81 -0.77 44.01
N ARG A 41 -4.78 -0.89 44.86
CA ARG A 41 -3.76 0.14 45.04
C ARG A 41 -2.91 0.35 43.78
N GLN A 42 -2.48 -0.73 43.12
CA GLN A 42 -1.72 -0.63 41.86
C GLN A 42 -2.57 -0.01 40.76
N ARG A 43 -3.85 -0.38 40.66
CA ARG A 43 -4.79 0.22 39.71
C ARG A 43 -4.95 1.72 39.95
N THR A 44 -5.06 2.17 41.20
CA THR A 44 -5.11 3.61 41.53
C THR A 44 -3.83 4.33 41.10
N VAL A 45 -2.65 3.77 41.38
CA VAL A 45 -1.36 4.37 40.98
C VAL A 45 -1.23 4.42 39.46
N LEU A 46 -1.58 3.35 38.76
CA LEU A 46 -1.56 3.30 37.28
C LEU A 46 -2.49 4.36 36.68
N ASN A 47 -3.72 4.49 37.19
CA ASN A 47 -4.66 5.51 36.73
C ASN A 47 -4.13 6.93 36.98
N GLN A 48 -3.58 7.21 38.17
CA GLN A 48 -2.97 8.51 38.46
C GLN A 48 -1.82 8.86 37.51
N LEU A 49 -1.03 7.85 37.13
CA LEU A 49 0.06 8.04 36.19
C LEU A 49 -0.43 8.22 34.75
N ARG A 50 -1.44 7.46 34.31
CA ARG A 50 -2.12 7.65 33.01
C ARG A 50 -2.73 9.05 32.91
N GLU A 51 -3.41 9.52 33.96
CA GLU A 51 -3.93 10.89 34.02
C GLU A 51 -2.81 11.94 34.00
N GLY A 52 -1.72 11.69 34.72
CA GLY A 52 -0.54 12.56 34.69
C GLY A 52 0.08 12.64 33.29
N HIS A 53 0.16 11.52 32.59
CA HIS A 53 0.63 11.45 31.22
C HIS A 53 -0.29 12.22 30.26
N ALA A 54 -1.60 12.00 30.35
CA ALA A 54 -2.60 12.73 29.56
C ALA A 54 -2.49 14.26 29.79
N ARG A 55 -2.40 14.71 31.05
CA ARG A 55 -2.19 16.13 31.39
C ARG A 55 -0.92 16.70 30.77
N ASN A 56 0.17 15.95 30.76
CA ASN A 56 1.42 16.41 30.14
C ASN A 56 1.28 16.55 28.62
N LEU A 57 0.63 15.59 27.95
CA LEU A 57 0.32 15.68 26.52
C LEU A 57 -0.57 16.90 26.20
N ASP A 58 -1.57 17.18 27.03
CA ASP A 58 -2.40 18.39 26.91
C ASP A 58 -1.58 19.66 27.07
N GLN A 59 -0.71 19.73 28.08
CA GLN A 59 0.13 20.90 28.30
C GLN A 59 1.14 21.12 27.15
N MET A 60 1.61 20.05 26.48
CA MET A 60 2.45 20.15 25.28
C MET A 60 1.70 20.82 24.13
N LEU A 61 0.42 20.47 23.92
CA LEU A 61 -0.44 21.13 22.94
C LEU A 61 -0.63 22.61 23.30
N VAL A 62 -0.96 22.92 24.56
CA VAL A 62 -1.13 24.30 25.03
C VAL A 62 0.16 25.10 24.81
N PHE A 63 1.33 24.53 25.11
CA PHE A 63 2.61 25.17 24.86
C PHE A 63 2.80 25.55 23.38
N ALA A 64 2.54 24.61 22.46
CA ALA A 64 2.67 24.86 21.03
C ALA A 64 1.62 25.86 20.51
N GLN A 65 0.40 25.84 21.05
CA GLN A 65 -0.67 26.79 20.73
C GLN A 65 -0.29 28.21 21.15
N GLU A 66 0.10 28.40 22.41
CA GLU A 66 0.54 29.69 22.96
C GLU A 66 1.74 30.23 22.19
N HIS A 67 2.70 29.36 21.83
CA HIS A 67 3.87 29.78 21.06
C HIS A 67 3.49 30.28 19.67
N ARG A 68 2.64 29.53 18.96
CA ARG A 68 2.11 29.93 17.65
C ARG A 68 1.32 31.26 17.73
N GLN A 69 0.53 31.45 18.78
CA GLN A 69 -0.26 32.67 18.97
C GLN A 69 0.63 33.89 19.19
N HIS A 70 1.71 33.75 19.97
CA HIS A 70 2.63 34.85 20.27
C HIS A 70 3.69 35.09 19.19
N HIS A 71 4.12 34.04 18.48
CA HIS A 71 5.19 34.07 17.48
C HIS A 71 4.76 33.31 16.21
N PRO A 72 3.80 33.86 15.44
CA PRO A 72 3.23 33.17 14.29
C PRO A 72 4.30 32.82 13.25
N GLY A 73 4.32 31.56 12.81
CA GLY A 73 5.26 31.06 11.80
C GLY A 73 6.68 30.78 12.30
N VAL A 74 7.01 31.09 13.57
CA VAL A 74 8.34 30.84 14.12
C VAL A 74 8.55 29.35 14.43
N LEU A 75 7.58 28.69 15.08
CA LEU A 75 7.67 27.26 15.37
C LEU A 75 7.47 26.46 14.08
N GLN A 76 8.55 25.88 13.58
CA GLN A 76 8.58 25.13 12.32
C GLN A 76 8.52 23.62 12.55
N ARG A 77 9.02 23.14 13.69
CA ARG A 77 9.18 21.71 13.95
C ARG A 77 8.84 21.35 15.38
N VAL A 78 8.09 20.26 15.52
CA VAL A 78 7.81 19.59 16.79
C VAL A 78 8.12 18.12 16.58
N GLU A 79 8.97 17.57 17.44
CA GLU A 79 9.40 16.16 17.38
C GLU A 79 9.18 15.47 18.72
N PHE A 80 9.00 14.17 18.66
CA PHE A 80 8.96 13.29 19.82
C PHE A 80 10.21 12.42 19.81
N LEU A 81 11.07 12.60 20.81
CA LEU A 81 12.24 11.74 20.94
C LEU A 81 11.84 10.45 21.66
N ARG A 82 12.01 9.32 20.96
CA ARG A 82 11.94 8.00 21.60
C ARG A 82 13.23 7.78 22.38
N SER A 83 13.11 7.64 23.70
CA SER A 83 14.26 7.40 24.59
C SER A 83 14.90 6.02 24.33
N THR A 84 14.10 5.04 23.93
CA THR A 84 14.50 3.66 23.60
C THR A 84 13.58 3.06 22.52
N SER A 85 13.97 1.92 21.93
CA SER A 85 13.11 1.14 21.00
C SER A 85 11.77 0.73 21.60
N ASN A 86 11.68 0.69 22.93
CA ASN A 86 10.49 0.28 23.69
C ASN A 86 9.84 1.49 24.38
N SER A 87 10.25 2.70 24.04
CA SER A 87 9.54 3.89 24.51
C SER A 87 8.21 4.00 23.79
N PRO A 88 7.15 4.38 24.51
CA PRO A 88 5.84 4.53 23.91
C PRO A 88 5.87 5.56 22.79
N GLU A 89 5.08 5.30 21.76
CA GLU A 89 4.84 6.30 20.73
C GLU A 89 3.87 7.33 21.28
N CYS A 90 4.10 8.62 20.99
CA CYS A 90 3.08 9.63 21.27
C CYS A 90 1.76 9.19 20.63
N PRO A 91 0.61 9.22 21.34
CA PRO A 91 -0.63 8.80 20.74
C PRO A 91 -0.91 9.66 19.50
N LYS A 92 -1.17 9.01 18.36
CA LYS A 92 -1.26 9.63 17.01
C LYS A 92 -2.15 10.86 16.94
N GLN A 93 -3.20 10.91 17.76
CA GLN A 93 -4.11 12.05 17.85
C GLN A 93 -3.41 13.33 18.34
N TYR A 94 -2.53 13.23 19.35
CA TYR A 94 -1.76 14.36 19.86
C TYR A 94 -0.68 14.79 18.87
N GLU A 95 0.02 13.83 18.25
CA GLU A 95 1.00 14.10 17.21
C GLU A 95 0.36 14.88 16.05
N LEU A 96 -0.79 14.40 15.53
CA LEU A 96 -1.53 15.08 14.47
C LEU A 96 -2.01 16.48 14.89
N GLN A 97 -2.49 16.64 16.13
CA GLN A 97 -2.91 17.95 16.64
C GLN A 97 -1.73 18.93 16.74
N LEU A 98 -0.56 18.50 17.22
CA LEU A 98 0.65 19.34 17.23
C LEU A 98 1.07 19.75 15.81
N HIS A 99 1.07 18.81 14.86
CA HIS A 99 1.39 19.12 13.47
C HIS A 99 0.39 20.06 12.81
N ARG A 100 -0.89 20.07 13.21
CA ARG A 100 -1.88 21.07 12.77
C ARG A 100 -1.57 22.49 13.25
N LEU A 101 -0.76 22.63 14.31
CA LEU A 101 -0.32 23.92 14.82
C LEU A 101 0.90 24.46 14.07
N LEU A 102 1.67 23.60 13.42
CA LEU A 102 2.83 24.01 12.61
C LEU A 102 2.38 24.65 11.29
N PRO A 103 3.21 25.52 10.68
CA PRO A 103 2.96 25.98 9.32
C PRO A 103 2.94 24.81 8.32
N PRO A 104 2.28 24.92 7.16
CA PRO A 104 2.39 23.92 6.10
C PRO A 104 3.83 23.72 5.65
N LEU A 105 4.11 22.62 4.93
CA LEU A 105 5.42 22.44 4.31
C LEU A 105 5.58 23.46 3.17
N ILE A 106 6.73 24.11 3.12
CA ILE A 106 7.06 25.07 2.06
C ILE A 106 7.66 24.29 0.90
N ASP A 107 6.95 24.28 -0.23
CA ASP A 107 7.37 23.64 -1.49
C ASP A 107 8.06 22.29 -1.32
N PRO A 108 7.42 21.30 -0.65
CA PRO A 108 8.04 20.02 -0.41
C PRO A 108 8.27 19.28 -1.73
N VAL A 109 9.53 19.03 -2.08
CA VAL A 109 9.86 18.18 -3.24
C VAL A 109 9.67 16.70 -2.92
N TYR A 110 9.88 16.33 -1.65
CA TYR A 110 9.83 14.96 -1.16
C TYR A 110 8.88 14.84 0.04
N ILE A 111 7.98 13.87 -0.01
CA ILE A 111 7.15 13.47 1.12
C ILE A 111 7.68 12.13 1.64
N TYR A 112 8.40 12.19 2.74
CA TYR A 112 9.06 11.06 3.40
C TYR A 112 8.52 10.89 4.82
N LEU A 113 8.98 9.85 5.52
CA LEU A 113 8.53 9.55 6.88
C LEU A 113 8.74 10.72 7.87
N ASP A 114 9.79 11.50 7.70
CA ASP A 114 10.15 12.61 8.59
C ASP A 114 9.17 13.79 8.51
N ASN A 115 8.50 13.98 7.37
CA ASN A 115 7.58 15.09 7.13
C ASN A 115 6.14 14.64 6.85
N LEU A 116 5.87 13.32 6.78
CA LEU A 116 4.56 12.76 6.46
C LEU A 116 3.47 13.23 7.43
N THR A 117 3.71 13.22 8.75
CA THR A 117 2.69 13.65 9.73
C THR A 117 2.30 15.11 9.53
N ARG A 118 3.30 15.97 9.33
CA ARG A 118 3.10 17.39 9.05
C ARG A 118 2.36 17.59 7.74
N PHE A 119 2.73 16.84 6.71
CA PHE A 119 2.07 16.84 5.43
C PHE A 119 0.59 16.45 5.57
N VAL A 120 0.28 15.32 6.19
CA VAL A 120 -1.10 14.84 6.41
C VAL A 120 -1.93 15.85 7.21
N ALA A 121 -1.35 16.49 8.23
CA ALA A 121 -2.01 17.52 9.02
C ALA A 121 -2.39 18.77 8.22
N LYS A 122 -1.67 19.04 7.11
CA LYS A 122 -1.69 20.31 6.36
C LYS A 122 -1.78 20.12 4.86
N VAL A 123 -2.28 18.97 4.39
CA VAL A 123 -2.29 18.59 2.97
C VAL A 123 -3.06 19.59 2.12
N LYS A 124 -4.17 20.14 2.62
CA LYS A 124 -4.97 21.18 1.95
C LYS A 124 -4.25 22.52 1.81
N GLU A 125 -3.38 22.85 2.76
CA GLU A 125 -2.63 24.11 2.81
C GLU A 125 -1.27 24.03 2.10
N THR A 126 -0.73 22.82 1.92
CA THR A 126 0.60 22.59 1.35
C THR A 126 0.59 22.70 -0.17
N ASN A 127 1.55 23.40 -0.78
CA ASN A 127 1.70 23.41 -2.23
C ASN A 127 2.18 22.04 -2.72
N LEU A 128 1.30 21.32 -3.41
CA LEU A 128 1.58 19.98 -3.92
C LEU A 128 2.17 19.97 -5.34
N SER A 129 2.13 21.09 -6.05
CA SER A 129 2.54 21.14 -7.46
C SER A 129 4.00 20.79 -7.70
N VAL A 130 4.86 20.96 -6.67
CA VAL A 130 6.30 20.70 -6.71
C VAL A 130 6.70 19.33 -6.15
N VAL A 131 5.75 18.57 -5.58
CA VAL A 131 6.04 17.24 -5.02
C VAL A 131 6.40 16.29 -6.14
N LYS A 132 7.61 15.72 -6.06
CA LYS A 132 8.14 14.73 -7.01
C LYS A 132 8.10 13.31 -6.49
N VAL A 133 8.25 13.12 -5.18
CA VAL A 133 8.35 11.79 -4.58
C VAL A 133 7.48 11.69 -3.35
N ILE A 134 6.70 10.61 -3.27
CA ILE A 134 5.98 10.19 -2.07
C ILE A 134 6.49 8.80 -1.68
N GLU A 135 7.24 8.71 -0.58
CA GLU A 135 7.85 7.47 -0.10
C GLU A 135 7.79 7.41 1.44
N PRO A 136 6.60 7.19 2.03
CA PRO A 136 6.48 6.74 3.41
C PRO A 136 7.35 5.50 3.64
N SER A 137 8.19 5.53 4.69
CA SER A 137 9.18 4.48 4.99
C SER A 137 8.60 3.05 4.96
N ARG A 138 9.37 2.10 4.42
CA ARG A 138 9.04 0.67 4.35
C ARG A 138 9.13 -0.08 5.69
N TYR A 139 9.75 0.51 6.72
CA TYR A 139 10.23 -0.25 7.88
C TYR A 139 9.62 0.14 9.24
N ARG A 140 8.95 1.29 9.35
CA ARG A 140 8.25 1.63 10.60
C ARG A 140 6.79 1.21 10.48
N SER A 141 6.47 0.09 11.10
CA SER A 141 5.15 -0.54 11.15
C SER A 141 4.09 0.23 11.96
N GLY A 142 4.33 1.50 12.30
CA GLY A 142 3.28 2.32 12.87
C GLY A 142 2.21 2.53 11.80
N ASP A 143 0.93 2.31 12.12
CA ASP A 143 -0.23 2.62 11.26
C ASP A 143 -0.28 4.13 10.99
N TRP A 144 0.65 4.63 10.20
CA TRP A 144 0.51 5.92 9.57
C TRP A 144 -0.74 5.81 8.74
N ASP A 145 -1.63 6.76 8.95
CA ASP A 145 -2.93 6.81 8.31
C ASP A 145 -2.77 7.30 6.85
N LEU A 146 -1.90 6.61 6.09
CA LEU A 146 -1.87 6.70 4.62
C LEU A 146 -3.26 6.47 4.07
N SER A 147 -4.08 5.70 4.78
CA SER A 147 -5.49 5.51 4.47
C SER A 147 -6.30 6.80 4.56
N ARG A 148 -6.13 7.63 5.60
CA ARG A 148 -6.69 9.00 5.64
C ARG A 148 -6.18 9.86 4.50
N LEU A 149 -4.89 9.77 4.18
CA LEU A 149 -4.32 10.54 3.07
C LEU A 149 -4.94 10.11 1.73
N LEU A 150 -5.09 8.80 1.50
CA LEU A 150 -5.71 8.23 0.30
C LEU A 150 -7.23 8.45 0.27
N ALA A 151 -7.88 8.54 1.42
CA ALA A 151 -9.28 8.92 1.54
C ALA A 151 -9.51 10.36 1.07
N GLU A 152 -8.52 11.24 1.24
CA GLU A 152 -8.50 12.56 0.58
C GLU A 152 -8.05 12.45 -0.89
N THR A 153 -8.75 11.61 -1.67
CA THR A 153 -8.46 11.25 -3.08
C THR A 153 -8.04 12.41 -3.99
N SER A 154 -8.53 13.62 -3.71
CA SER A 154 -8.19 14.86 -4.42
C SER A 154 -6.71 15.29 -4.37
N PHE A 155 -5.92 14.84 -3.38
CA PHE A 155 -4.57 15.41 -3.18
C PHE A 155 -3.61 15.03 -4.30
N LEU A 156 -3.68 13.79 -4.83
CA LEU A 156 -2.81 13.34 -5.92
C LEU A 156 -3.00 14.18 -7.20
N HIS A 157 -4.22 14.68 -7.45
CA HIS A 157 -4.48 15.58 -8.59
C HIS A 157 -3.77 16.93 -8.49
N ARG A 158 -3.31 17.32 -7.29
CA ARG A 158 -2.54 18.55 -7.07
C ARG A 158 -1.04 18.30 -7.24
N CYS A 159 -0.59 17.04 -7.25
CA CYS A 159 0.81 16.65 -7.40
C CYS A 159 1.25 16.60 -8.88
N ARG A 160 1.30 17.77 -9.54
CA ARG A 160 1.58 17.88 -10.97
C ARG A 160 3.00 17.49 -11.38
N SER A 161 3.94 17.52 -10.44
CA SER A 161 5.34 17.13 -10.67
C SER A 161 5.67 15.71 -10.19
N LEU A 162 4.66 14.88 -9.87
CA LEU A 162 4.87 13.60 -9.21
C LEU A 162 5.53 12.58 -10.15
N GLU A 163 6.72 12.15 -9.79
CA GLU A 163 7.56 11.21 -10.56
C GLU A 163 7.59 9.81 -9.93
N LYS A 164 7.48 9.70 -8.60
CA LYS A 164 7.61 8.44 -7.86
C LYS A 164 6.63 8.33 -6.70
N ILE A 165 5.93 7.19 -6.62
CA ILE A 165 5.08 6.79 -5.50
C ILE A 165 5.56 5.45 -4.95
N VAL A 166 5.81 5.37 -3.65
CA VAL A 166 6.13 4.15 -2.91
C VAL A 166 5.21 4.07 -1.70
N LEU A 167 4.28 3.11 -1.69
CA LEU A 167 3.31 2.94 -0.60
C LEU A 167 3.46 1.54 0.01
N SER A 168 3.52 1.46 1.34
CA SER A 168 3.60 0.19 2.07
C SER A 168 2.54 0.15 3.16
N PHE A 169 1.70 -0.87 3.14
CA PHE A 169 0.62 -1.10 4.09
C PHE A 169 0.88 -2.38 4.89
N VAL A 170 0.85 -2.27 6.23
CA VAL A 170 1.18 -3.39 7.14
C VAL A 170 -0.04 -3.89 7.95
N ASN A 171 -1.16 -3.16 7.95
CA ASN A 171 -2.22 -3.33 8.97
C ASN A 171 -3.46 -4.14 8.61
N LYS A 172 -4.03 -4.72 9.68
CA LYS A 172 -5.13 -5.69 9.68
C LYS A 172 -6.54 -5.10 9.55
N ASP A 173 -6.75 -3.79 9.78
CA ASP A 173 -8.13 -3.26 9.95
C ASP A 173 -8.47 -1.99 9.20
N VAL A 174 -7.55 -1.41 8.42
CA VAL A 174 -7.89 -0.16 7.74
C VAL A 174 -8.57 -0.39 6.39
N LYS A 175 -9.85 0.00 6.33
CA LYS A 175 -10.67 0.14 5.14
C LYS A 175 -10.16 1.30 4.29
N ILE A 176 -9.74 1.03 3.06
CA ILE A 176 -9.63 2.07 2.04
C ILE A 176 -10.71 1.76 1.01
N GLU A 177 -11.94 2.19 1.33
CA GLU A 177 -13.06 2.16 0.40
C GLU A 177 -12.87 3.30 -0.61
N ALA A 178 -11.98 3.10 -1.58
CA ALA A 178 -12.03 3.89 -2.80
C ALA A 178 -13.24 3.38 -3.60
N TYR A 179 -14.37 4.09 -3.48
CA TYR A 179 -15.68 3.73 -4.02
C TYR A 179 -15.61 3.04 -5.39
N TRP A 180 -15.92 1.76 -5.44
CA TRP A 180 -16.33 1.09 -6.68
C TRP A 180 -17.65 1.71 -7.15
N PRO A 181 -17.89 1.91 -8.45
CA PRO A 181 -19.25 2.09 -8.93
C PRO A 181 -20.08 0.89 -8.47
N LEU A 182 -21.15 1.18 -7.73
CA LEU A 182 -21.81 0.33 -6.73
C LEU A 182 -22.71 -0.78 -7.28
N ASP A 183 -22.52 -1.26 -8.51
CA ASP A 183 -23.51 -2.17 -9.11
C ASP A 183 -23.19 -3.67 -8.97
N VAL A 184 -22.08 -4.08 -8.32
CA VAL A 184 -21.63 -5.50 -8.41
C VAL A 184 -21.30 -6.24 -7.10
N LEU A 185 -21.14 -5.65 -5.92
CA LEU A 185 -20.80 -6.45 -4.73
C LEU A 185 -21.46 -5.97 -3.43
N ASP A 186 -22.43 -6.75 -2.96
CA ASP A 186 -23.13 -6.65 -1.67
C ASP A 186 -22.29 -7.19 -0.49
N SER A 187 -20.96 -7.30 -0.64
CA SER A 187 -20.09 -7.94 0.35
C SER A 187 -19.50 -6.91 1.32
N GLN A 188 -19.89 -6.98 2.59
CA GLN A 188 -19.31 -6.26 3.72
C GLN A 188 -17.84 -6.63 4.04
N ASP A 189 -17.07 -7.18 3.11
CA ASP A 189 -15.75 -7.74 3.42
C ASP A 189 -14.66 -6.64 3.51
N ILE A 190 -14.06 -6.53 4.68
CA ILE A 190 -13.34 -5.34 5.21
C ILE A 190 -11.85 -5.32 4.77
N SER A 191 -11.47 -6.07 3.72
CA SER A 191 -10.08 -6.49 3.51
C SER A 191 -9.36 -5.98 2.25
N GLU A 192 -9.91 -4.97 1.57
CA GLU A 192 -9.43 -4.54 0.25
C GLU A 192 -8.82 -3.13 0.21
N LEU A 193 -7.74 -2.98 -0.58
CA LEU A 193 -7.20 -1.70 -1.03
C LEU A 193 -7.42 -1.56 -2.54
N ALA A 194 -8.14 -0.51 -2.95
CA ALA A 194 -8.35 -0.15 -4.35
C ALA A 194 -7.58 1.13 -4.74
N ILE A 195 -6.86 1.08 -5.88
CA ILE A 195 -6.04 2.19 -6.39
C ILE A 195 -6.54 2.62 -7.78
N GLY A 196 -7.15 3.82 -7.86
CA GLY A 196 -7.56 4.46 -9.12
C GLY A 196 -9.06 4.38 -9.42
N ASN A 197 -9.92 4.91 -8.54
CA ASN A 197 -11.38 4.95 -8.76
C ASN A 197 -11.75 5.61 -10.11
N SER A 198 -12.66 5.01 -10.87
CA SER A 198 -13.11 5.47 -12.20
C SER A 198 -13.66 6.90 -12.24
N ASN A 199 -14.12 7.42 -11.10
CA ASN A 199 -14.64 8.80 -11.01
C ASN A 199 -13.57 9.84 -10.62
N LEU A 200 -12.35 9.39 -10.25
CA LEU A 200 -11.25 10.25 -9.79
C LEU A 200 -10.00 9.96 -10.61
N TYR A 201 -9.94 10.59 -11.78
CA TYR A 201 -8.88 10.40 -12.77
C TYR A 201 -7.51 10.90 -12.30
N TRP A 202 -6.61 9.98 -11.89
CA TRP A 202 -5.24 10.33 -11.57
C TRP A 202 -4.49 10.77 -12.84
N ASP A 203 -4.35 12.08 -13.02
CA ASP A 203 -3.62 12.69 -14.12
C ASP A 203 -2.17 12.93 -13.70
N LEU A 204 -1.44 11.82 -13.54
CA LEU A 204 -0.05 11.80 -13.09
C LEU A 204 0.89 11.61 -14.28
N LEU A 205 0.90 12.59 -15.18
CA LEU A 205 1.59 12.51 -16.48
C LEU A 205 3.10 12.27 -16.36
N LEU A 206 3.71 12.65 -15.24
CA LEU A 206 5.14 12.48 -14.97
C LEU A 206 5.48 11.24 -14.14
N LEU A 207 4.48 10.44 -13.76
CA LEU A 207 4.71 9.28 -12.90
C LEU A 207 5.52 8.23 -13.66
N SER A 208 6.75 8.02 -13.19
CA SER A 208 7.71 7.08 -13.76
C SER A 208 7.87 5.81 -12.93
N THR A 209 7.58 5.88 -11.63
CA THR A 209 7.71 4.75 -10.71
C THR A 209 6.49 4.64 -9.80
N LEU A 210 5.86 3.46 -9.81
CA LEU A 210 4.78 3.08 -8.91
C LEU A 210 5.17 1.81 -8.17
N ASP A 211 5.32 1.92 -6.85
CA ASP A 211 5.61 0.80 -5.96
C ASP A 211 4.56 0.76 -4.85
N VAL A 212 3.81 -0.33 -4.78
CA VAL A 212 2.75 -0.53 -3.80
C VAL A 212 2.89 -1.91 -3.19
N GLN A 213 3.04 -1.96 -1.87
CA GLN A 213 3.13 -3.18 -1.10
C GLN A 213 2.01 -3.26 -0.07
N CYS A 214 1.19 -4.31 -0.14
CA CYS A 214 0.12 -4.63 0.80
C CYS A 214 0.43 -5.93 1.54
N ARG A 215 0.79 -5.87 2.82
CA ARG A 215 0.94 -7.09 3.63
C ARG A 215 -0.43 -7.53 4.14
N ARG A 216 -0.73 -8.83 4.02
CA ARG A 216 -1.95 -9.46 4.56
C ARG A 216 -3.28 -8.94 3.98
N ARG A 217 -3.26 -8.07 2.97
CA ARG A 217 -4.46 -7.47 2.34
C ARG A 217 -4.42 -7.69 0.85
N ARG A 218 -5.56 -7.61 0.19
CA ARG A 218 -5.61 -7.62 -1.28
C ARG A 218 -5.24 -6.26 -1.84
N LEU A 219 -4.39 -6.25 -2.85
CA LEU A 219 -4.14 -5.09 -3.69
C LEU A 219 -4.95 -5.22 -4.99
N ARG A 220 -5.94 -4.34 -5.15
CA ARG A 220 -6.64 -4.11 -6.43
C ARG A 220 -6.18 -2.78 -7.00
N PHE A 221 -5.81 -2.78 -8.27
CA PHE A 221 -5.57 -1.54 -9.00
C PHE A 221 -6.44 -1.51 -10.26
N TYR A 222 -6.76 -0.31 -10.73
CA TYR A 222 -7.50 -0.12 -11.96
C TYR A 222 -6.52 -0.01 -13.15
N PRO A 223 -6.66 -0.83 -14.20
CA PRO A 223 -5.79 -0.78 -15.38
C PRO A 223 -5.71 0.59 -16.03
N ASP A 224 -6.79 1.37 -15.98
CA ASP A 224 -6.86 2.74 -16.50
C ASP A 224 -5.79 3.66 -15.92
N LEU A 225 -5.35 3.40 -14.68
CA LEU A 225 -4.23 4.12 -14.08
C LEU A 225 -2.96 3.94 -14.92
N LEU A 226 -2.68 2.70 -15.35
CA LEU A 226 -1.50 2.37 -16.13
C LEU A 226 -1.60 2.95 -17.55
N PHE A 227 -2.79 2.97 -18.15
CA PHE A 227 -3.01 3.57 -19.47
C PHE A 227 -2.71 5.08 -19.51
N ARG A 228 -3.01 5.79 -18.42
CA ARG A 228 -2.85 7.25 -18.34
C ARG A 228 -1.43 7.66 -17.97
N CYS A 229 -0.75 6.87 -17.16
CA CYS A 229 0.61 7.17 -16.72
C CYS A 229 1.62 6.66 -17.77
N ARG A 230 1.64 7.30 -18.94
CA ARG A 230 2.46 6.90 -20.10
C ARG A 230 3.97 6.96 -19.88
N GLN A 231 4.42 7.66 -18.83
CA GLN A 231 5.82 7.73 -18.44
C GLN A 231 6.25 6.63 -17.46
N LEU A 232 5.33 5.71 -17.08
CA LEU A 232 5.66 4.61 -16.19
C LEU A 232 6.76 3.73 -16.81
N ASN A 233 7.86 3.67 -16.08
CA ASN A 233 9.03 2.84 -16.36
C ASN A 233 9.05 1.64 -15.39
N SER A 234 8.76 1.88 -14.12
CA SER A 234 8.88 0.89 -13.06
C SER A 234 7.56 0.69 -12.33
N ILE A 235 7.05 -0.53 -12.35
CA ILE A 235 5.82 -0.95 -11.68
C ILE A 235 6.16 -2.11 -10.74
N ALA A 236 5.92 -1.91 -9.45
CA ALA A 236 6.10 -2.92 -8.40
C ALA A 236 4.80 -3.01 -7.59
N LEU A 237 4.01 -4.06 -7.76
CA LEU A 237 2.73 -4.22 -7.09
C LEU A 237 2.70 -5.56 -6.36
N HIS A 238 2.66 -5.49 -5.04
CA HIS A 238 2.81 -6.64 -4.18
C HIS A 238 1.63 -6.75 -3.23
N ASP A 239 1.00 -7.91 -3.19
CA ASP A 239 0.34 -8.34 -1.97
C ASP A 239 0.83 -9.68 -1.44
N ASP A 240 0.72 -9.83 -0.13
CA ASP A 240 1.13 -11.03 0.61
C ASP A 240 -0.01 -11.50 1.51
N ARG A 241 -1.17 -11.76 0.91
CA ARG A 241 -2.27 -12.44 1.60
C ARG A 241 -1.98 -13.94 1.71
N ARG A 242 -2.49 -14.55 2.78
CA ARG A 242 -2.31 -15.99 3.02
C ARG A 242 -3.21 -16.81 2.10
N ASP A 243 -4.48 -16.43 2.06
CA ASP A 243 -5.55 -17.21 1.44
C ASP A 243 -5.98 -16.55 0.13
N TYR A 244 -5.58 -17.08 -1.02
CA TYR A 244 -6.06 -16.58 -2.33
C TYR A 244 -7.24 -17.42 -2.81
N SER A 245 -8.39 -16.77 -2.98
CA SER A 245 -9.51 -17.33 -3.76
C SER A 245 -9.40 -16.82 -5.19
N LEU A 246 -9.38 -17.74 -6.17
CA LEU A 246 -9.35 -17.38 -7.60
C LEU A 246 -10.67 -16.75 -8.06
N HIS A 247 -11.79 -17.06 -7.42
CA HIS A 247 -13.10 -16.48 -7.74
C HIS A 247 -13.17 -14.97 -7.44
N GLU A 248 -12.30 -14.47 -6.57
CA GLU A 248 -12.25 -13.06 -6.19
C GLU A 248 -11.22 -12.25 -7.02
N VAL A 249 -10.50 -12.93 -7.93
CA VAL A 249 -9.53 -12.29 -8.82
C VAL A 249 -10.27 -11.68 -10.01
N ILE A 250 -10.16 -10.37 -10.15
CA ILE A 250 -10.60 -9.67 -11.35
C ILE A 250 -9.47 -9.75 -12.36
N HIS A 251 -9.72 -10.38 -13.50
CA HIS A 251 -8.77 -10.42 -14.61
C HIS A 251 -8.85 -9.15 -15.44
N TYR A 252 -7.70 -8.55 -15.69
CA TYR A 252 -7.62 -7.35 -16.51
C TYR A 252 -7.72 -7.70 -17.99
N GLN A 253 -8.20 -6.76 -18.79
CA GLN A 253 -8.04 -6.81 -20.24
C GLN A 253 -6.58 -6.56 -20.62
N PRO A 254 -6.12 -6.97 -21.81
CA PRO A 254 -4.83 -6.54 -22.33
C PRO A 254 -4.71 -5.01 -22.32
N PHE A 255 -3.54 -4.49 -21.99
CA PHE A 255 -3.23 -3.06 -22.05
C PHE A 255 -1.76 -2.83 -22.37
N ASP A 256 -1.47 -1.69 -22.99
CA ASP A 256 -0.14 -1.36 -23.47
C ASP A 256 0.73 -0.71 -22.39
N LEU A 257 1.96 -1.20 -22.26
CA LEU A 257 2.99 -0.66 -21.36
C LEU A 257 4.30 -0.37 -22.12
N PRO A 258 4.29 0.48 -23.15
CA PRO A 258 5.39 0.56 -24.12
C PRO A 258 6.71 1.10 -23.53
N GLN A 259 6.67 1.76 -22.37
CA GLN A 259 7.84 2.37 -21.70
C GLN A 259 8.27 1.62 -20.43
N VAL A 260 7.55 0.56 -20.03
CA VAL A 260 7.85 -0.14 -18.78
C VAL A 260 9.09 -1.00 -18.94
N GLY A 261 10.16 -0.61 -18.24
CA GLY A 261 11.42 -1.34 -18.17
C GLY A 261 11.51 -2.31 -16.99
N HIS A 262 10.72 -2.10 -15.94
CA HIS A 262 10.69 -2.95 -14.75
C HIS A 262 9.25 -3.27 -14.32
N LEU A 263 8.91 -4.56 -14.28
CA LEU A 263 7.60 -5.04 -13.86
C LEU A 263 7.78 -6.15 -12.80
N ASP A 264 7.43 -5.86 -11.55
CA ASP A 264 7.41 -6.83 -10.44
C ASP A 264 5.99 -6.92 -9.86
N LEU A 265 5.28 -7.98 -10.21
CA LEU A 265 3.93 -8.23 -9.72
C LEU A 265 3.95 -9.46 -8.82
N GLN A 266 3.40 -9.31 -7.62
CA GLN A 266 3.30 -10.41 -6.67
C GLN A 266 1.91 -10.50 -6.04
N GLY A 267 1.39 -11.71 -5.93
CA GLY A 267 0.08 -11.97 -5.34
C GLY A 267 -1.06 -11.64 -6.31
N THR A 268 -2.09 -10.93 -5.85
CA THR A 268 -3.27 -10.61 -6.68
C THR A 268 -2.90 -9.86 -7.96
N PRO A 269 -2.04 -8.81 -7.92
CA PRO A 269 -1.59 -8.12 -9.14
C PRO A 269 -1.01 -9.06 -10.21
N ALA A 270 -0.26 -10.08 -9.81
CA ALA A 270 0.34 -11.02 -10.76
C ALA A 270 -0.71 -11.91 -11.41
N ILE A 271 -1.69 -12.39 -10.64
CA ILE A 271 -2.74 -13.30 -11.10
C ILE A 271 -3.77 -12.57 -11.97
N SER A 272 -4.03 -11.30 -11.66
CA SER A 272 -4.96 -10.44 -12.41
C SER A 272 -4.40 -9.98 -13.77
N LEU A 273 -3.08 -9.94 -13.95
CA LEU A 273 -2.45 -9.47 -15.19
C LEU A 273 -2.86 -10.32 -16.40
N HIS A 274 -3.25 -9.67 -17.50
CA HIS A 274 -3.40 -10.31 -18.79
C HIS A 274 -2.02 -10.53 -19.46
N PRO A 275 -1.66 -11.74 -19.91
CA PRO A 275 -0.36 -12.03 -20.50
C PRO A 275 -0.11 -11.27 -21.82
N ASP A 276 -1.16 -10.96 -22.59
CA ASP A 276 -1.01 -10.15 -23.81
C ASP A 276 -0.52 -8.73 -23.56
N SER A 277 -0.67 -8.17 -22.34
CA SER A 277 -0.05 -6.89 -22.00
C SER A 277 1.48 -6.94 -22.12
N LEU A 278 2.09 -8.12 -21.95
CA LEU A 278 3.54 -8.29 -22.12
C LEU A 278 3.98 -8.26 -23.59
N LYS A 279 3.08 -8.52 -24.55
CA LYS A 279 3.41 -8.50 -25.99
C LYS A 279 3.78 -7.09 -26.47
N THR A 280 3.24 -6.06 -25.83
CA THR A 280 3.50 -4.65 -26.18
C THR A 280 4.51 -3.99 -25.24
N THR A 281 5.03 -4.73 -24.25
CA THR A 281 6.03 -4.24 -23.28
C THR A 281 7.46 -4.57 -23.74
N THR A 282 7.84 -4.17 -24.96
CA THR A 282 9.10 -4.61 -25.59
C THR A 282 10.37 -4.04 -24.94
N GLN A 283 10.24 -2.94 -24.19
CA GLN A 283 11.35 -2.32 -23.44
C GLN A 283 11.62 -2.99 -22.07
N LEU A 284 10.92 -4.09 -21.76
CA LEU A 284 10.99 -4.72 -20.45
C LEU A 284 12.37 -5.36 -20.20
N THR A 285 13.14 -4.78 -19.29
CA THR A 285 14.45 -5.31 -18.88
C THR A 285 14.38 -6.26 -17.70
N ARG A 286 13.34 -6.16 -16.88
CA ARG A 286 13.15 -6.98 -15.68
C ARG A 286 11.69 -7.35 -15.51
N LEU A 287 11.42 -8.65 -15.45
CA LEU A 287 10.10 -9.20 -15.19
C LEU A 287 10.14 -10.13 -13.98
N SER A 288 9.28 -9.86 -13.00
CA SER A 288 9.05 -10.71 -11.84
C SER A 288 7.55 -10.96 -11.68
N LEU A 289 7.12 -12.22 -11.78
CA LEU A 289 5.74 -12.64 -11.53
C LEU A 289 5.71 -13.77 -10.49
N GLY A 290 4.86 -13.65 -9.48
CA GLY A 290 4.83 -14.66 -8.44
C GLY A 290 3.84 -14.41 -7.32
N LYS A 291 3.98 -15.18 -6.24
CA LYS A 291 3.52 -14.80 -4.92
C LYS A 291 4.76 -14.42 -4.10
N SER A 292 4.61 -13.46 -3.18
CA SER A 292 5.64 -13.21 -2.16
C SER A 292 6.00 -14.54 -1.50
N CYS A 293 7.24 -14.97 -1.68
CA CYS A 293 7.73 -16.23 -1.13
C CYS A 293 8.05 -16.03 0.35
N SER A 294 7.03 -15.83 1.20
CA SER A 294 7.23 -16.13 2.61
C SER A 294 7.59 -17.62 2.71
N PRO A 295 8.61 -17.99 3.51
CA PRO A 295 9.07 -19.38 3.57
C PRO A 295 7.99 -20.36 4.04
N GLU A 296 6.91 -19.85 4.64
CA GLU A 296 5.86 -20.61 5.30
C GLU A 296 4.69 -21.00 4.39
N GLN A 297 4.53 -20.38 3.20
CA GLN A 297 3.30 -20.57 2.41
C GLN A 297 3.54 -20.67 0.90
N PRO A 298 3.82 -21.87 0.39
CA PRO A 298 3.89 -22.12 -1.03
C PRO A 298 2.48 -22.09 -1.66
N PHE A 299 2.32 -21.45 -2.83
CA PHE A 299 1.05 -21.39 -3.56
C PHE A 299 1.24 -21.95 -4.98
N ILE A 300 1.39 -23.26 -5.07
CA ILE A 300 1.04 -23.99 -6.30
C ILE A 300 -0.14 -24.86 -5.85
N PRO A 301 -1.41 -24.45 -6.14
CA PRO A 301 -2.52 -25.36 -5.89
C PRO A 301 -2.31 -26.68 -6.63
N PRO A 302 -2.89 -27.79 -6.15
CA PRO A 302 -2.83 -29.09 -6.82
C PRO A 302 -3.17 -28.93 -8.31
N VAL A 303 -2.48 -29.68 -9.17
CA VAL A 303 -2.56 -29.50 -10.64
C VAL A 303 -4.00 -29.66 -11.12
N GLU A 304 -4.73 -30.57 -10.49
CA GLU A 304 -6.13 -30.91 -10.75
C GLU A 304 -7.05 -29.68 -10.61
N ARG A 305 -6.75 -28.79 -9.66
CA ARG A 305 -7.53 -27.55 -9.47
C ARG A 305 -7.31 -26.50 -10.55
N PHE A 306 -6.26 -26.62 -11.37
CA PHE A 306 -6.10 -25.71 -12.50
C PHE A 306 -7.09 -26.03 -13.62
N ASP A 307 -7.39 -27.31 -13.84
CA ASP A 307 -8.23 -27.81 -14.93
C ASP A 307 -9.73 -27.76 -14.58
N GLU A 308 -10.10 -27.97 -13.31
CA GLU A 308 -11.48 -27.84 -12.82
C GLU A 308 -12.02 -26.41 -13.02
N LEU A 309 -11.19 -25.40 -12.74
CA LEU A 309 -11.57 -23.99 -12.86
C LEU A 309 -11.76 -23.49 -14.30
N ASP A 310 -11.18 -24.19 -15.28
CA ASP A 310 -11.32 -23.83 -16.69
C ASP A 310 -12.60 -24.47 -17.29
N GLN A 311 -13.23 -25.46 -16.62
CA GLN A 311 -14.41 -26.19 -17.10
C GLN A 311 -15.75 -25.64 -16.61
N ASP A 312 -15.80 -24.96 -15.45
CA ASP A 312 -17.04 -24.44 -14.85
C ASP A 312 -17.74 -23.33 -15.68
N GLY A 313 -17.13 -22.85 -16.76
CA GLY A 313 -17.70 -21.86 -17.67
C GLY A 313 -18.43 -22.42 -18.89
N GLU A 314 -18.41 -23.74 -19.12
CA GLU A 314 -18.95 -24.37 -20.33
C GLU A 314 -20.00 -25.46 -20.07
N THR A 315 -20.53 -25.58 -18.84
CA THR A 315 -21.61 -26.52 -18.52
C THR A 315 -22.94 -26.13 -19.17
N ASN A 316 -23.08 -26.54 -20.43
CA ASN A 316 -24.27 -27.05 -21.09
C ASN A 316 -25.61 -26.43 -20.67
N ASN A 317 -26.01 -25.37 -21.37
CA ASN A 317 -27.42 -25.12 -21.70
C ASN A 317 -27.91 -26.20 -22.69
N GLY A 318 -27.86 -27.46 -22.28
CA GLY A 318 -28.44 -28.58 -23.01
C GLY A 318 -29.95 -28.60 -22.80
N ASP A 319 -30.67 -28.13 -23.81
CA ASP A 319 -32.05 -28.51 -24.15
C ASP A 319 -33.01 -28.79 -22.99
N VAL A 320 -33.48 -27.75 -22.33
CA VAL A 320 -34.85 -27.75 -21.78
C VAL A 320 -35.70 -26.95 -22.73
N MET A 321 -36.37 -27.66 -23.64
CA MET A 321 -37.52 -27.14 -24.38
C MET A 321 -38.58 -26.72 -23.36
N ASP A 322 -38.73 -25.42 -23.10
CA ASP A 322 -40.01 -24.89 -22.65
C ASP A 322 -40.19 -23.46 -23.15
N ASN A 323 -41.25 -23.30 -23.94
CA ASN A 323 -41.71 -22.07 -24.55
C ASN A 323 -42.23 -21.12 -23.45
N ASN A 324 -41.49 -20.06 -23.12
CA ASN A 324 -42.08 -18.75 -22.79
C ASN A 324 -41.01 -17.64 -22.73
N THR A 325 -41.05 -16.81 -23.78
CA THR A 325 -40.13 -15.75 -24.13
C THR A 325 -40.17 -14.59 -23.13
N THR A 326 -39.34 -14.65 -22.09
CA THR A 326 -38.95 -13.46 -21.33
C THR A 326 -37.52 -13.13 -21.72
N THR A 327 -37.32 -12.01 -22.42
CA THR A 327 -36.03 -11.54 -22.91
C THR A 327 -35.17 -11.05 -21.74
N THR A 328 -34.65 -11.98 -20.95
CA THR A 328 -33.65 -11.69 -19.91
C THR A 328 -32.37 -11.32 -20.65
N SER A 329 -32.03 -10.02 -20.66
CA SER A 329 -30.76 -9.53 -21.21
C SER A 329 -29.62 -10.40 -20.65
N PRO A 330 -28.79 -11.02 -21.48
CA PRO A 330 -27.62 -11.75 -20.99
C PRO A 330 -26.81 -10.77 -20.15
N GLY A 331 -26.68 -11.07 -18.86
CA GLY A 331 -25.83 -10.29 -17.97
C GLY A 331 -24.40 -10.25 -18.54
N PRO A 332 -23.62 -9.20 -18.25
CA PRO A 332 -22.24 -9.10 -18.71
C PRO A 332 -21.49 -10.36 -18.25
N SER A 333 -21.05 -11.19 -19.20
CA SER A 333 -20.27 -12.38 -18.91
C SER A 333 -18.96 -11.95 -18.24
N SER A 334 -18.67 -12.53 -17.07
CA SER A 334 -17.41 -12.27 -16.38
C SER A 334 -16.24 -12.57 -17.32
N PRO A 335 -15.20 -11.72 -17.36
CA PRO A 335 -14.05 -11.92 -18.25
C PRO A 335 -13.42 -13.29 -17.97
N ARG A 336 -13.26 -14.10 -19.03
CA ARG A 336 -12.63 -15.42 -18.95
C ARG A 336 -11.20 -15.26 -18.43
N ARG A 337 -10.74 -16.28 -17.69
CA ARG A 337 -9.38 -16.37 -17.18
C ARG A 337 -8.37 -16.33 -18.35
N PRO A 338 -7.31 -15.52 -18.26
CA PRO A 338 -6.32 -15.45 -19.32
C PRO A 338 -5.46 -16.71 -19.39
N ILE A 339 -5.21 -17.18 -20.61
CA ILE A 339 -4.32 -18.31 -20.91
C ILE A 339 -2.90 -17.79 -21.15
N TRP A 340 -1.93 -18.33 -20.41
CA TRP A 340 -0.52 -17.95 -20.54
C TRP A 340 0.13 -18.68 -21.72
N THR A 341 0.35 -17.97 -22.83
CA THR A 341 0.87 -18.53 -24.09
C THR A 341 2.40 -18.54 -24.20
N TRP A 342 3.10 -17.73 -23.38
CA TRP A 342 4.57 -17.61 -23.32
C TRP A 342 5.23 -17.29 -24.68
N ASP A 343 4.50 -16.66 -25.57
CA ASP A 343 4.92 -16.28 -26.93
C ASP A 343 5.40 -14.83 -27.02
N TRP A 344 5.75 -14.22 -25.89
CA TRP A 344 6.19 -12.82 -25.83
C TRP A 344 7.54 -12.63 -26.51
N ASP A 345 7.69 -11.47 -27.14
CA ASP A 345 8.95 -11.01 -27.70
C ASP A 345 9.51 -9.91 -26.80
N LEU A 346 10.50 -10.26 -25.98
CA LEU A 346 11.08 -9.38 -24.96
C LEU A 346 12.60 -9.30 -25.17
N PRO A 347 13.06 -8.66 -26.26
CA PRO A 347 14.46 -8.70 -26.68
C PRO A 347 15.41 -8.06 -25.66
N GLU A 348 14.93 -7.09 -24.88
CA GLU A 348 15.70 -6.35 -23.88
C GLU A 348 15.67 -6.99 -22.48
N LEU A 349 14.99 -8.13 -22.31
CA LEU A 349 14.81 -8.75 -21.00
C LEU A 349 16.13 -9.31 -20.47
N VAL A 350 16.65 -8.71 -19.40
CA VAL A 350 17.92 -9.10 -18.73
C VAL A 350 17.66 -10.01 -17.53
N SER A 351 16.57 -9.80 -16.80
CA SER A 351 16.23 -10.56 -15.59
C SER A 351 14.80 -11.06 -15.62
N LEU A 352 14.65 -12.38 -15.46
CA LEU A 352 13.37 -13.07 -15.41
C LEU A 352 13.24 -13.85 -14.11
N LYS A 353 12.20 -13.55 -13.34
CA LYS A 353 11.90 -14.25 -12.10
C LYS A 353 10.46 -14.73 -12.09
N PHE A 354 10.29 -16.04 -12.00
CA PHE A 354 8.98 -16.64 -11.78
C PHE A 354 8.94 -17.43 -10.48
N ALA A 355 7.82 -17.32 -9.78
CA ALA A 355 7.53 -18.11 -8.61
C ALA A 355 6.12 -18.73 -8.71
N SER A 356 5.85 -19.73 -7.86
CA SER A 356 4.50 -20.28 -7.70
C SER A 356 3.94 -20.81 -9.04
N LYS A 357 2.66 -20.55 -9.34
CA LYS A 357 2.01 -20.97 -10.60
C LYS A 357 2.80 -20.57 -11.85
N PHE A 358 3.38 -19.37 -11.90
CA PHE A 358 4.12 -18.89 -13.07
C PHE A 358 5.40 -19.71 -13.30
N ALA A 359 6.07 -20.10 -12.22
CA ALA A 359 7.22 -21.00 -12.31
C ALA A 359 6.80 -22.40 -12.80
N PHE A 360 5.65 -22.90 -12.35
CA PHE A 360 5.14 -24.22 -12.74
C PHE A 360 4.72 -24.27 -14.22
N GLN A 361 4.07 -23.22 -14.72
CA GLN A 361 3.60 -23.14 -16.11
C GLN A 361 4.66 -22.64 -17.09
N PHE A 362 5.84 -22.23 -16.61
CA PHE A 362 6.89 -21.65 -17.43
C PHE A 362 7.33 -22.60 -18.55
N GLN A 363 7.43 -22.07 -19.77
CA GLN A 363 7.89 -22.82 -20.93
C GLN A 363 9.20 -22.24 -21.47
N PHE A 364 10.24 -23.07 -21.55
CA PHE A 364 11.57 -22.69 -22.03
C PHE A 364 11.58 -22.12 -23.45
N ARG A 365 10.55 -22.37 -24.28
CA ARG A 365 10.45 -21.80 -25.63
C ARG A 365 10.47 -20.27 -25.63
N MET A 366 9.97 -19.63 -24.57
CA MET A 366 10.01 -18.18 -24.38
C MET A 366 11.45 -17.63 -24.40
N LEU A 367 12.43 -18.44 -23.96
CA LEU A 367 13.84 -18.04 -23.93
C LEU A 367 14.41 -17.72 -25.32
N HIS A 368 13.86 -18.32 -26.40
CA HIS A 368 14.30 -18.05 -27.76
C HIS A 368 14.04 -16.60 -28.20
N ARG A 369 13.09 -15.91 -27.55
CA ARG A 369 12.71 -14.52 -27.83
C ARG A 369 13.21 -13.55 -26.75
N THR A 370 14.20 -13.97 -25.96
CA THR A 370 14.82 -13.14 -24.91
C THR A 370 16.35 -13.27 -24.96
N PRO A 371 16.99 -12.88 -26.09
CA PRO A 371 18.43 -13.07 -26.29
C PRO A 371 19.31 -12.35 -25.26
N SER A 372 18.80 -11.30 -24.61
CA SER A 372 19.53 -10.52 -23.61
C SER A 372 19.43 -11.08 -22.18
N LEU A 373 18.76 -12.22 -21.98
CA LEU A 373 18.50 -12.76 -20.65
C LEU A 373 19.80 -13.22 -19.99
N MET A 374 20.15 -12.59 -18.87
CA MET A 374 21.34 -12.91 -18.07
C MET A 374 21.00 -13.60 -16.75
N PHE A 375 19.80 -13.37 -16.21
CA PHE A 375 19.38 -13.91 -14.92
C PHE A 375 18.03 -14.60 -15.06
N LEU A 376 18.00 -15.91 -14.82
CA LEU A 376 16.75 -16.67 -14.77
C LEU A 376 16.56 -17.27 -13.38
N SER A 377 15.48 -16.91 -12.69
CA SER A 377 15.12 -17.47 -11.38
C SER A 377 13.74 -18.10 -11.43
N ILE A 378 13.69 -19.44 -11.39
CA ILE A 378 12.44 -20.21 -11.32
C ILE A 378 12.34 -20.81 -9.92
N ILE A 379 11.33 -20.38 -9.17
CA ILE A 379 11.10 -20.79 -7.77
C ILE A 379 9.86 -21.67 -7.70
N LEU A 380 10.07 -22.99 -7.69
CA LEU A 380 9.04 -24.00 -7.47
C LEU A 380 9.01 -24.32 -5.98
N LYS A 381 7.96 -23.87 -5.31
CA LYS A 381 7.60 -24.31 -3.96
C LYS A 381 6.13 -24.71 -3.98
N SER A 382 5.83 -25.99 -3.74
CA SER A 382 4.46 -26.48 -3.56
C SER A 382 4.08 -26.58 -2.08
N GLU A 383 2.79 -26.47 -1.79
CA GLU A 383 2.23 -26.39 -0.42
C GLU A 383 2.62 -27.62 0.41
N LEU A 384 2.59 -28.79 -0.22
CA LEU A 384 2.96 -30.08 0.35
C LEU A 384 4.48 -30.35 0.35
N GLY A 385 5.29 -29.40 -0.14
CA GLY A 385 6.73 -29.60 -0.31
C GLY A 385 7.12 -30.63 -1.37
N LEU A 386 6.15 -31.17 -2.13
CA LEU A 386 6.35 -32.15 -3.21
C LEU A 386 7.24 -31.62 -4.34
N HIS A 387 7.22 -30.30 -4.55
CA HIS A 387 8.05 -29.61 -5.54
C HIS A 387 8.87 -28.57 -4.81
N LYS A 388 10.11 -28.93 -4.46
CA LYS A 388 11.16 -27.99 -4.02
C LYS A 388 12.23 -27.96 -5.10
N GLY A 389 12.12 -26.97 -5.98
CA GLY A 389 13.08 -26.74 -7.04
C GLY A 389 13.41 -25.27 -7.13
N ARG A 390 14.69 -24.92 -7.13
CA ARG A 390 15.15 -23.58 -7.49
C ARG A 390 16.12 -23.73 -8.63
N ILE A 391 15.75 -23.20 -9.79
CA ILE A 391 16.66 -23.04 -10.91
C ILE A 391 17.12 -21.59 -10.90
N THR A 392 18.42 -21.37 -10.82
CA THR A 392 19.03 -20.05 -10.96
C THR A 392 20.16 -20.20 -11.97
N LEU A 393 20.01 -19.55 -13.13
CA LEU A 393 21.02 -19.47 -14.18
C LEU A 393 21.58 -18.06 -14.24
#